data_AF-A0A1M6XN98-F1
#
_entry.id   AF-A0A1M6XN98-F1
#
_cell.length_a   1.000
_cell.length_b   1.000
_cell.length_c   1.000
_cell.angle_alpha   90.00
_cell.angle_beta   90.00
_cell.angle_gamma   90.00
#
_symmetry.space_group_name_H-M   'P 1'
#
loop_
_entity.id
_entity.type
_entity.pdbx_description
1 polymer ?
#
loop_
_entity_poly.entity_id
_entity_poly.type
_entity_poly.pdbx_seq_one_letter_code
_entity_poly.pdbx_strand_id
1 'polypeptide(L)'
;MKLRVAVIVFVSVCALFAVDAFVLPPVTPELKKEAQDYYNNECKGCHRWARKFAAPPMRDNVEHYAGNPEGMVRYLMHPTPQHPDEWPAMEITPLTEDQAKMMTAWLLYILKNPDDPGRPK
;
A
#
# COMPACT_ATOMS: atom_id res chain seq x y z
N MET A 1 -1.61 8.72 -59.53
CA MET A 1 -2.36 8.91 -58.26
C MET A 1 -2.40 7.58 -57.53
N LYS A 2 -2.25 7.56 -56.20
CA LYS A 2 -2.43 6.42 -55.28
C LYS A 2 -1.27 5.42 -55.13
N LEU A 3 -0.09 5.86 -54.67
CA LEU A 3 0.89 4.96 -54.05
C LEU A 3 1.76 5.68 -53.01
N ARG A 4 1.13 6.46 -52.12
CA ARG A 4 1.82 7.21 -51.06
C ARG A 4 0.92 7.37 -49.83
N VAL A 5 0.32 6.29 -49.33
CA VAL A 5 -0.46 6.36 -48.08
C VAL A 5 -0.30 5.13 -47.17
N ALA A 6 0.17 3.99 -47.69
CA ALA A 6 0.12 2.73 -46.95
C ALA A 6 1.27 2.48 -45.95
N VAL A 7 2.28 3.34 -45.84
CA VAL A 7 3.48 3.07 -45.00
C VAL A 7 3.47 3.82 -43.66
N ILE A 8 2.48 4.68 -43.40
CA ILE A 8 2.45 5.50 -42.16
C ILE A 8 1.55 4.89 -41.06
N VAL A 9 0.78 3.83 -41.34
CA VAL A 9 -0.20 3.30 -40.37
C VAL A 9 0.35 2.16 -39.48
N PHE A 10 1.54 1.61 -39.77
CA PHE A 10 2.03 0.41 -39.05
C PHE A 10 3.05 0.66 -37.93
N VAL A 11 3.50 1.89 -37.70
CA VAL A 11 4.50 2.20 -36.66
C VAL A 11 3.89 2.79 -35.38
N SER A 12 2.61 3.19 -35.40
CA SER A 12 2.00 3.92 -34.27
C SER A 12 1.28 3.04 -33.22
N VAL A 13 1.32 1.70 -33.34
CA VAL A 13 0.56 0.80 -32.44
C VAL A 13 1.37 0.32 -31.23
N CYS A 14 2.68 0.59 -31.15
CA CYS A 14 3.51 0.14 -30.02
C CYS A 14 3.72 1.19 -28.91
N ALA A 15 3.26 2.43 -29.08
CA ALA A 15 3.52 3.53 -28.13
C ALA A 15 2.41 3.72 -27.06
N LEU A 16 1.37 2.88 -27.03
CA LEU A 16 0.21 3.06 -26.14
C LEU A 16 0.14 2.07 -24.97
N PHE A 17 1.18 1.27 -24.76
CA PHE A 17 1.34 0.51 -23.50
C PHE A 17 2.26 1.29 -22.57
N ALA A 18 1.81 2.45 -22.11
CA ALA A 18 2.25 2.96 -20.81
C ALA A 18 1.69 1.97 -19.78
N VAL A 19 2.43 0.89 -19.54
CA VAL A 19 2.15 -0.06 -18.47
C VAL A 19 2.18 0.77 -17.19
N ASP A 20 1.02 0.95 -16.55
CA ASP A 20 0.91 1.57 -15.24
C ASP A 20 1.67 0.67 -14.26
N ALA A 21 2.99 0.86 -14.19
CA ALA A 21 3.85 0.05 -13.36
C ALA A 21 3.54 0.41 -11.92
N PHE A 22 3.00 -0.56 -11.16
CA PHE A 22 2.81 -0.39 -9.74
C PHE A 22 4.17 -0.09 -9.08
N VAL A 23 4.29 1.10 -8.49
CA VAL A 23 5.48 1.55 -7.77
C VAL A 23 5.05 2.18 -6.46
N LEU A 24 5.71 1.77 -5.38
CA LEU A 24 5.58 2.41 -4.08
C LEU A 24 6.49 3.64 -4.00
N PRO A 25 6.07 4.71 -3.31
CA PRO A 25 6.94 5.86 -3.10
C PRO A 25 8.18 5.49 -2.28
N PRO A 26 9.32 6.17 -2.49
CA PRO A 26 10.50 5.99 -1.66
C PRO A 26 10.24 6.46 -0.23
N VAL A 27 10.78 5.75 0.76
CA VAL A 27 10.56 6.05 2.18
C VAL A 27 11.54 7.14 2.65
N THR A 28 11.18 8.41 2.40
CA THR A 28 11.92 9.59 2.88
C THR A 28 11.63 9.89 4.36
N PRO A 29 12.42 10.74 5.04
CA PRO A 29 12.11 11.18 6.40
C PRO A 29 10.72 11.82 6.54
N GLU A 30 10.30 12.61 5.57
CA GLU A 30 9.00 13.28 5.53
C GLU A 30 7.88 12.25 5.41
N LEU A 31 8.01 11.29 4.48
CA LEU A 31 7.06 10.20 4.32
C LEU A 31 6.96 9.36 5.60
N LYS A 32 8.10 9.06 6.26
CA LYS A 32 8.11 8.33 7.53
C LYS A 32 7.30 9.06 8.59
N LYS A 33 7.51 10.37 8.72
CA LYS A 33 6.78 11.18 9.69
C LYS A 33 5.27 11.18 9.40
N GLU A 34 4.88 11.42 8.15
CA GLU A 34 3.48 11.45 7.75
C GLU A 34 2.79 10.09 7.97
N ALA A 35 3.41 9.00 7.53
CA ALA A 35 2.88 7.65 7.72
C ALA A 35 2.80 7.26 9.21
N GLN A 36 3.77 7.67 10.01
CA GLN A 36 3.75 7.41 11.46
C GLN A 36 2.64 8.19 12.15
N ASP A 37 2.45 9.47 11.79
CA ASP A 37 1.37 10.31 12.32
C ASP A 37 0.00 9.72 11.93
N TYR A 38 -0.16 9.29 10.66
CA TYR A 38 -1.36 8.61 10.18
C TYR A 38 -1.62 7.29 10.93
N TYR A 39 -0.60 6.43 11.06
CA TYR A 39 -0.71 5.18 11.81
C TYR A 39 -1.18 5.40 13.25
N ASN A 40 -0.61 6.41 13.92
CA ASN A 40 -0.93 6.70 15.31
C ASN A 40 -2.38 7.15 15.49
N ASN A 41 -2.93 7.88 14.51
CA ASN A 41 -4.28 8.42 14.56
C ASN A 41 -5.33 7.39 14.13
N GLU A 42 -5.07 6.67 13.03
CA GLU A 42 -6.09 5.85 12.36
C GLU A 42 -5.93 4.35 12.64
N CYS A 43 -4.69 3.84 12.74
CA CYS A 43 -4.44 2.40 12.77
C CYS A 43 -4.19 1.86 14.19
N LYS A 44 -3.45 2.62 15.00
CA LYS A 44 -2.93 2.20 16.31
C LYS A 44 -4.01 1.93 17.35
N GLY A 45 -5.19 2.55 17.20
CA GLY A 45 -6.34 2.33 18.07
C GLY A 45 -6.71 0.85 18.14
N CYS A 46 -6.68 0.17 17.00
CA CYS A 46 -7.04 -1.25 16.90
C CYS A 46 -5.81 -2.17 16.75
N HIS A 47 -4.83 -1.75 15.95
CA HIS A 47 -3.65 -2.53 15.62
C HIS A 47 -2.43 -2.13 16.46
N ARG A 48 -2.00 -3.04 17.34
CA ARG A 48 -0.65 -2.96 17.93
C ARG A 48 0.34 -3.61 16.97
N TRP A 49 1.59 -3.14 16.98
CA TRP A 49 2.58 -3.67 16.05
C TRP A 49 2.83 -5.16 16.26
N ALA A 50 3.16 -5.57 17.49
CA ALA A 50 3.67 -6.91 17.77
C ALA A 50 2.72 -7.83 18.56
N ARG A 51 1.51 -7.38 18.91
CA ARG A 51 0.61 -8.17 19.76
C ARG A 51 -0.87 -8.02 19.37
N LYS A 52 -1.65 -9.07 19.65
CA LYS A 52 -3.10 -9.06 19.55
C LYS A 52 -3.68 -8.06 20.55
N PHE A 53 -4.66 -7.27 20.11
CA PHE A 53 -5.40 -6.33 20.96
C PHE A 53 -6.88 -6.32 20.57
N ALA A 54 -7.33 -5.34 19.77
CA ALA A 54 -8.69 -5.27 19.22
C ALA A 54 -8.74 -5.78 17.77
N ALA A 55 -7.59 -5.92 17.13
CA ALA A 55 -7.39 -6.48 15.81
C ALA A 55 -6.09 -7.32 15.78
N PRO A 56 -5.75 -8.01 14.67
CA PRO A 56 -4.48 -8.71 14.53
C PRO A 56 -3.27 -7.80 14.74
N PRO A 57 -2.12 -8.35 15.16
CA PRO A 57 -0.87 -7.60 15.13
C PRO A 57 -0.63 -7.00 13.74
N MET A 58 -0.27 -5.71 13.68
CA MET A 58 0.01 -5.08 12.39
C MET A 58 1.16 -5.78 11.68
N ARG A 59 2.19 -6.21 12.42
CA ARG A 59 3.33 -6.94 11.86
C ARG A 59 2.87 -8.14 11.03
N ASP A 60 1.96 -8.96 11.55
CA ASP A 60 1.47 -10.17 10.90
C ASP A 60 0.70 -9.82 9.61
N ASN A 61 -0.13 -8.76 9.65
CA ASN A 61 -0.81 -8.25 8.46
C ASN A 61 0.19 -7.78 7.40
N VAL A 62 1.26 -7.08 7.79
CA VAL A 62 2.29 -6.58 6.86
C VAL A 62 3.11 -7.73 6.29
N GLU A 63 3.47 -8.73 7.13
CA GLU A 63 4.17 -9.94 6.69
C GLU A 63 3.36 -10.72 5.64
N HIS A 64 2.04 -10.84 5.81
CA HIS A 64 1.15 -11.48 4.85
C HIS A 64 1.27 -10.86 3.43
N TYR A 65 1.43 -9.53 3.36
CA TYR A 65 1.56 -8.80 2.09
C TYR A 65 3.00 -8.54 1.64
N ALA A 66 4.03 -9.04 2.33
CA ALA A 66 5.42 -8.73 2.02
C ALA A 66 5.83 -9.08 0.58
N GLY A 67 5.24 -10.13 0.01
CA GLY A 67 5.41 -10.54 -1.40
C GLY A 67 4.36 -9.97 -2.36
N ASN A 68 3.36 -9.25 -1.87
CA ASN A 68 2.28 -8.66 -2.67
C ASN A 68 1.90 -7.25 -2.17
N PRO A 69 2.77 -6.24 -2.35
CA PRO A 69 2.50 -4.90 -1.84
C PRO A 69 1.30 -4.23 -2.51
N GLU A 70 1.06 -4.52 -3.79
CA GLU A 70 -0.13 -4.02 -4.49
C GLU A 70 -1.43 -4.55 -3.86
N GLY A 71 -1.43 -5.80 -3.40
CA GLY A 71 -2.52 -6.37 -2.63
C GLY A 71 -2.81 -5.59 -1.34
N MET A 72 -1.77 -5.14 -0.64
CA MET A 72 -1.91 -4.32 0.56
C MET A 72 -2.52 -2.95 0.25
N VAL A 73 -2.06 -2.30 -0.82
CA VAL A 73 -2.62 -1.01 -1.28
C VAL A 73 -4.11 -1.16 -1.55
N ARG A 74 -4.50 -2.18 -2.34
CA ARG A 74 -5.92 -2.45 -2.63
C ARG A 74 -6.73 -2.73 -1.37
N TYR A 75 -6.17 -3.48 -0.42
CA TYR A 75 -6.83 -3.76 0.85
C TYR A 75 -7.05 -2.50 1.67
N LEU A 76 -6.05 -1.62 1.80
CA LEU A 76 -6.17 -0.38 2.58
C LEU A 76 -7.18 0.62 1.96
N MET A 77 -7.35 0.57 0.64
CA MET A 77 -8.39 1.35 -0.05
C MET A 77 -9.80 0.81 0.18
N HIS A 78 -9.95 -0.48 0.52
CA HIS A 78 -11.25 -1.14 0.73
C HIS A 78 -11.16 -2.27 1.77
N PRO A 79 -10.91 -1.95 3.05
CA PRO A 79 -10.59 -2.98 4.04
C PRO A 79 -11.84 -3.79 4.40
N THR A 80 -11.74 -5.11 4.30
CA THR A 80 -12.76 -6.05 4.80
C THR A 80 -12.10 -7.08 5.70
N PRO A 81 -12.68 -7.42 6.86
CA PRO A 81 -12.08 -8.39 7.78
C PRO A 81 -11.97 -9.76 7.10
N GLN A 82 -10.76 -10.32 7.06
CA GLN A 82 -10.52 -11.65 6.47
C GLN A 82 -11.05 -12.78 7.36
N HIS A 83 -11.14 -12.54 8.67
CA HIS A 83 -11.72 -13.44 9.68
C HIS A 83 -12.82 -12.68 10.44
N PRO A 84 -14.00 -12.49 9.83
CA PRO A 84 -15.09 -11.71 10.42
C PRO A 84 -15.70 -12.36 11.68
N ASP A 85 -15.41 -13.65 11.92
CA ASP A 85 -15.75 -14.38 13.15
C ASP A 85 -14.84 -14.01 14.33
N GLU A 86 -13.63 -13.52 14.06
CA GLU A 86 -12.66 -13.11 15.09
C GLU A 86 -12.57 -11.59 15.27
N TRP A 87 -12.77 -10.83 14.18
CA TRP A 87 -12.45 -9.40 14.15
C TRP A 87 -13.62 -8.55 13.65
N PRO A 88 -13.91 -7.41 14.31
CA PRO A 88 -14.89 -6.48 13.80
C PRO A 88 -14.43 -5.88 12.48
N ALA A 89 -15.38 -5.30 11.74
CA ALA A 89 -15.06 -4.49 10.58
C ALA A 89 -14.21 -3.28 11.00
N MET A 90 -13.30 -2.85 10.12
CA MET A 90 -12.47 -1.67 10.36
C MET A 90 -13.30 -0.41 10.12
N GLU A 91 -13.48 0.41 11.16
CA GLU A 91 -14.26 1.65 11.10
C GLU A 91 -13.39 2.88 10.77
N ILE A 92 -12.59 2.79 9.70
CA ILE A 92 -11.85 3.94 9.18
C ILE A 92 -12.41 4.37 7.84
N THR A 93 -12.23 5.65 7.51
CA THR A 93 -12.44 6.10 6.13
C THR A 93 -11.44 5.37 5.24
N PRO A 94 -11.88 4.71 4.15
CA PRO A 94 -10.95 4.02 3.29
C PRO A 94 -9.91 4.97 2.71
N LEU A 95 -8.67 4.51 2.61
CA LEU A 95 -7.55 5.35 2.19
C LEU A 95 -7.66 5.68 0.70
N THR A 96 -7.20 6.87 0.31
CA THR A 96 -6.91 7.13 -1.10
C THR A 96 -5.76 6.24 -1.58
N GLU A 97 -5.59 6.08 -2.89
CA GLU A 97 -4.49 5.29 -3.44
C GLU A 97 -3.11 5.80 -2.96
N ASP A 98 -2.92 7.12 -2.94
CA ASP A 98 -1.66 7.73 -2.48
C ASP A 98 -1.41 7.46 -0.99
N GLN A 99 -2.44 7.60 -0.15
CA GLN A 99 -2.34 7.27 1.28
C GLN A 99 -2.05 5.78 1.49
N ALA A 100 -2.71 4.91 0.73
CA ALA A 100 -2.52 3.47 0.79
C ALA A 100 -1.11 3.07 0.35
N LYS A 101 -0.57 3.68 -0.72
CA LYS A 101 0.81 3.50 -1.18
C LYS A 101 1.82 4.02 -0.15
N MET A 102 1.60 5.19 0.43
CA MET A 102 2.43 5.76 1.50
C MET A 102 2.50 4.81 2.70
N MET A 103 1.34 4.38 3.21
CA MET A 103 1.24 3.47 4.34
C MET A 103 1.88 2.12 4.04
N THR A 104 1.62 1.55 2.86
CA THR A 104 2.23 0.29 2.43
C THR A 104 3.75 0.39 2.35
N ALA A 105 4.28 1.46 1.75
CA ALA A 105 5.73 1.71 1.65
C ALA A 105 6.38 1.77 3.04
N TRP A 106 5.80 2.55 3.94
CA TRP A 106 6.32 2.70 5.29
C TRP A 106 6.22 1.41 6.12
N LEU A 107 5.08 0.73 6.09
CA LEU A 107 4.85 -0.51 6.84
C LEU A 107 5.81 -1.62 6.42
N LEU A 108 6.02 -1.80 5.11
CA LEU A 108 7.00 -2.76 4.59
C LEU A 108 8.44 -2.36 4.91
N TYR A 109 8.74 -1.05 4.94
CA TYR A 109 10.05 -0.56 5.34
C TYR A 109 10.33 -0.88 6.82
N ILE A 110 9.41 -0.59 7.75
CA ILE A 110 9.63 -0.89 9.18
C ILE A 110 9.62 -2.38 9.50
N LEU A 111 8.97 -3.21 8.66
CA LEU A 111 9.09 -4.67 8.73
C LEU A 111 10.52 -5.12 8.45
N LYS A 112 11.17 -4.54 7.43
CA LYS A 112 12.55 -4.86 7.02
C LYS A 112 13.62 -4.18 7.90
N ASN A 113 13.25 -3.12 8.63
CA ASN A 113 14.15 -2.32 9.46
C ASN A 113 13.65 -2.30 10.91
N PRO A 114 13.80 -3.40 11.67
CA PRO A 114 13.20 -3.53 12.99
C PRO A 114 13.76 -2.54 14.03
N ASP A 115 14.94 -1.98 13.79
CA ASP A 115 15.59 -1.01 14.67
C ASP A 115 15.26 0.44 14.32
N ASP A 116 14.41 0.69 13.31
CA ASP A 116 14.00 2.05 12.95
C ASP A 116 13.24 2.71 14.12
N PRO A 117 13.64 3.92 14.57
CA PRO A 117 13.02 4.59 15.71
C PRO A 117 11.56 4.97 15.47
N GLY A 118 11.13 5.02 14.20
CA GLY A 118 9.75 5.28 13.79
C GLY A 118 8.81 4.09 13.96
N ARG A 119 9.33 2.88 14.24
CA ARG A 119 8.50 1.67 14.38
C ARG A 119 7.52 1.83 15.56
N PRO A 120 6.21 1.58 15.35
CA PRO A 120 5.25 1.61 16.45
C PRO A 120 5.59 0.57 17.52
N LYS A 121 5.42 0.96 18.79
CA LYS A 121 5.63 0.10 19.97
C LYS A 121 4.35 -0.64 20.34
#